data_AF-A0A7H9BQK1-F1
#
_entry.id   AF-A0A7H9BQK1-F1
#
_cell.length_a   1.000
_cell.length_b   1.000
_cell.length_c   1.000
_cell.angle_alpha   90.00
_cell.angle_beta   90.00
_cell.angle_gamma   90.00
#
_symmetry.space_group_name_H-M   'P 1'
#
loop_
_entity.id
_entity.type
_entity.pdbx_description
1 polymer ?
#
loop_
_entity_poly.entity_id
_entity_poly.type
_entity_poly.pdbx_seq_one_letter_code
_entity_poly.pdbx_strand_id
1 'polypeptide(L)'
;MTFTTYQVQPVLDLIGRYESRGDYDIVYGGIPKAQRPAKLTAMTIAQVIDWQRRVVNAGAASSAAGKYQIIRKTLEASVAATGMSQARKFDKATQDQLAMRLLRGRGMQRFLDGQIDADDMALGLAKEWASLPVPHDMKGASRQIKAGQSYYAGDGLNKAHATVAEVEQALLVARERYRSRATAPVTTPNATKPAAPSSGIIAALLALFKSMFGGKS
;
A
#
# COMPACT_ATOMS: atom_id res chain seq x y z
N MET A 1 2.40 19.02 14.49
CA MET A 1 3.30 17.88 14.81
C MET A 1 3.63 17.17 13.50
N THR A 2 4.58 16.25 13.44
CA THR A 2 4.80 15.44 12.23
C THR A 2 4.24 14.04 12.44
N PHE A 3 3.46 13.54 11.50
CA PHE A 3 2.92 12.18 11.59
C PHE A 3 4.00 11.10 11.46
N THR A 4 3.77 9.96 12.13
CA THR A 4 4.62 8.77 12.10
C THR A 4 4.11 7.73 11.09
N THR A 5 4.96 6.78 10.70
CA THR A 5 4.57 5.67 9.82
C THR A 5 3.40 4.88 10.40
N TYR A 6 3.41 4.61 11.70
CA TYR A 6 2.35 3.86 12.36
C TYR A 6 0.97 4.53 12.25
N GLN A 7 0.94 5.86 12.39
CA GLN A 7 -0.31 6.63 12.30
C GLN A 7 -0.92 6.51 10.90
N VAL A 8 -0.12 6.59 9.84
CA VAL A 8 -0.62 6.53 8.46
C VAL A 8 -0.51 5.14 7.83
N GLN A 9 -0.13 4.12 8.60
CA GLN A 9 -0.03 2.74 8.13
C GLN A 9 -1.28 2.23 7.40
N PRO A 10 -2.53 2.53 7.83
CA PRO A 10 -3.72 2.10 7.10
C PRO A 10 -3.76 2.60 5.65
N VAL A 11 -3.27 3.81 5.41
CA VAL A 11 -3.17 4.40 4.06
C VAL A 11 -2.05 3.74 3.26
N LEU A 12 -0.89 3.50 3.89
CA LEU A 12 0.23 2.80 3.25
C LEU A 12 -0.12 1.35 2.88
N ASP A 13 -0.88 0.66 3.72
CA ASP A 13 -1.33 -0.71 3.49
C ASP A 13 -2.37 -0.76 2.37
N LEU A 14 -3.30 0.20 2.33
CA LEU A 14 -4.27 0.33 1.25
C LEU A 14 -3.56 0.53 -0.11
N ILE A 15 -2.62 1.47 -0.18
CA ILE A 15 -1.83 1.72 -1.40
C ILE A 15 -1.07 0.45 -1.78
N GLY A 16 -0.30 -0.13 -0.86
CA GLY A 16 0.50 -1.33 -1.14
C GLY A 16 -0.35 -2.51 -1.60
N ARG A 17 -1.54 -2.70 -1.04
CA ARG A 17 -2.47 -3.75 -1.46
C ARG A 17 -2.85 -3.60 -2.93
N TYR A 18 -3.25 -2.41 -3.35
CA TYR A 18 -3.78 -2.17 -4.69
C TYR A 18 -2.72 -1.93 -5.77
N GLU A 19 -1.56 -1.40 -5.39
CA GLU A 19 -0.45 -1.15 -6.32
C GLU A 19 0.44 -2.39 -6.54
N SER A 20 0.59 -3.25 -5.53
CA SER A 20 1.62 -4.31 -5.56
C SER A 20 1.27 -5.60 -4.84
N ARG A 21 0.10 -5.69 -4.20
CA ARG A 21 -0.21 -6.76 -3.22
C ARG A 21 0.80 -6.82 -2.06
N GLY A 22 1.44 -5.69 -1.75
CA GLY A 22 2.45 -5.58 -0.69
C GLY A 22 3.87 -6.02 -1.09
N ASP A 23 4.10 -6.37 -2.35
CA ASP A 23 5.40 -6.84 -2.83
C ASP A 23 6.37 -5.68 -3.11
N TYR A 24 7.52 -5.68 -2.43
CA TYR A 24 8.56 -4.66 -2.57
C TYR A 24 9.48 -4.88 -3.77
N ASP A 25 9.41 -6.04 -4.42
CA ASP A 25 10.21 -6.41 -5.59
C ASP A 25 9.40 -6.40 -6.90
N ILE A 26 8.10 -6.10 -6.85
CA ILE A 26 7.24 -6.03 -8.03
C ILE A 26 7.57 -4.82 -8.92
N VAL A 27 7.31 -4.97 -10.22
CA VAL A 27 7.44 -3.89 -11.20
C VAL A 27 6.21 -3.88 -12.11
N TYR A 28 6.01 -2.77 -12.82
CA TYR A 28 4.91 -2.63 -13.77
C TYR A 28 4.77 -3.85 -14.69
N GLY A 29 3.56 -4.42 -14.73
CA GLY A 29 3.27 -5.67 -15.43
C GLY A 29 3.59 -5.65 -16.93
N GLY A 30 3.56 -4.47 -17.55
CA GLY A 30 3.91 -4.29 -18.96
C GLY A 30 5.41 -4.28 -19.27
N ILE A 31 6.30 -4.33 -18.26
CA ILE A 31 7.74 -4.45 -18.49
C ILE A 31 8.06 -5.90 -18.88
N PRO A 32 8.76 -6.16 -20.00
CA PRO A 32 9.15 -7.52 -20.41
C PRO A 32 9.95 -8.25 -19.33
N LYS A 33 9.67 -9.54 -19.08
CA LYS A 33 10.33 -10.32 -18.02
C LYS A 33 11.86 -10.27 -18.09
N ALA A 34 12.42 -10.32 -19.29
CA ALA A 34 13.87 -10.25 -19.53
C ALA A 34 14.52 -8.92 -19.10
N GLN A 35 13.72 -7.86 -18.95
CA GLN A 35 14.18 -6.54 -18.51
C GLN A 35 13.94 -6.31 -17.01
N ARG A 36 13.29 -7.24 -16.30
CA ARG A 36 12.96 -7.06 -14.86
C ARG A 36 14.18 -7.39 -14.00
N PRO A 37 14.44 -6.63 -12.92
CA PRO A 37 15.46 -7.00 -11.97
C PRO A 37 15.05 -8.27 -11.22
N ALA A 38 16.01 -9.12 -10.88
CA ALA A 38 15.74 -10.31 -10.07
C ALA A 38 15.29 -9.95 -8.65
N LYS A 39 15.85 -8.86 -8.09
CA LYS A 39 15.52 -8.35 -6.75
C LYS A 39 15.72 -6.84 -6.68
N LEU A 40 14.63 -6.09 -6.78
CA LEU A 40 14.63 -4.63 -6.74
C LEU A 40 15.17 -4.11 -5.41
N THR A 41 14.82 -4.76 -4.30
CA THR A 41 15.24 -4.39 -2.93
C THR A 41 16.74 -4.53 -2.69
N ALA A 42 17.46 -5.27 -3.56
CA ALA A 42 18.91 -5.38 -3.50
C ALA A 42 19.64 -4.29 -4.30
N MET A 43 18.93 -3.53 -5.13
CA MET A 43 19.50 -2.44 -5.92
C MET A 43 19.67 -1.18 -5.07
N THR A 44 20.63 -0.33 -5.40
CA THR A 44 20.66 1.04 -4.89
C THR A 44 19.62 1.90 -5.60
N ILE A 45 19.28 3.05 -5.02
CA ILE A 45 18.40 4.03 -5.65
C ILE A 45 18.94 4.43 -7.03
N ALA A 46 20.25 4.69 -7.17
CA ALA A 46 20.87 4.99 -8.46
C ALA A 46 20.61 3.87 -9.48
N GLN A 47 20.83 2.62 -9.09
CA GLN A 47 20.61 1.46 -9.96
C GLN A 47 19.13 1.34 -10.37
N VAL A 48 18.19 1.62 -9.46
CA VAL A 48 16.75 1.61 -9.77
C VAL A 48 16.41 2.71 -10.76
N ILE A 49 16.89 3.94 -10.55
CA ILE A 49 16.67 5.07 -11.47
C ILE A 49 17.20 4.74 -12.87
N ASP A 50 18.41 4.17 -12.97
CA ASP A 50 19.01 3.78 -14.24
C ASP A 50 18.24 2.66 -14.93
N TRP A 51 17.81 1.66 -14.18
CA TRP A 51 16.95 0.60 -14.71
C TRP A 51 15.61 1.14 -15.21
N GLN A 52 14.94 1.99 -14.42
CA GLN A 52 13.69 2.65 -14.80
C GLN A 52 13.84 3.48 -16.09
N ARG A 53 15.00 4.13 -16.26
CA ARG A 53 15.33 4.89 -17.48
C ARG A 53 15.44 3.95 -18.68
N ARG A 54 16.18 2.85 -18.53
CA ARG A 54 16.38 1.86 -19.61
C ARG A 54 15.07 1.22 -20.06
N VAL A 55 14.20 0.79 -19.15
CA VAL A 55 12.95 0.10 -19.54
C VAL A 55 11.99 1.03 -20.27
N VAL A 56 11.90 2.30 -19.87
CA VAL A 56 11.07 3.29 -20.58
C VAL A 56 11.66 3.61 -21.96
N ASN A 57 12.99 3.77 -22.06
CA ASN A 57 13.66 3.97 -23.34
C ASN A 57 13.49 2.77 -24.28
N ALA A 58 13.32 1.56 -23.73
CA ALA A 58 13.02 0.33 -24.46
C ALA A 58 11.52 0.15 -24.79
N GLY A 59 10.68 1.17 -24.53
CA GLY A 59 9.27 1.19 -24.92
C GLY A 59 8.28 0.79 -23.84
N ALA A 60 8.70 0.55 -22.59
CA ALA A 60 7.76 0.29 -21.51
C ALA A 60 6.90 1.54 -21.21
N ALA A 61 5.57 1.36 -21.16
CA ALA A 61 4.62 2.44 -20.89
C ALA A 61 4.78 3.08 -19.49
N SER A 62 5.37 2.36 -18.53
CA SER A 62 5.64 2.85 -17.18
C SER A 62 6.94 2.26 -16.62
N SER A 63 7.55 3.03 -15.73
CA SER A 63 8.71 2.63 -14.92
C SER A 63 8.35 2.24 -13.49
N ALA A 64 7.06 2.10 -13.17
CA ALA A 64 6.58 1.89 -11.81
C ALA A 64 7.21 0.65 -11.16
N ALA A 65 7.65 0.81 -9.92
CA ALA A 65 8.44 -0.19 -9.22
C ALA A 65 8.20 -0.19 -7.70
N GLY A 66 8.33 -1.37 -7.11
CA GLY A 66 8.21 -1.61 -5.68
C GLY A 66 6.77 -1.58 -5.18
N LYS A 67 6.65 -1.64 -3.84
CA LYS A 67 5.36 -1.75 -3.15
C LYS A 67 4.40 -0.62 -3.49
N TYR A 68 4.95 0.57 -3.73
CA TYR A 68 4.20 1.80 -3.96
C TYR A 68 4.24 2.27 -5.41
N GLN A 69 4.69 1.41 -6.34
CA GLN A 69 4.72 1.65 -7.79
C GLN A 69 5.32 3.02 -8.18
N ILE A 70 6.42 3.41 -7.52
CA ILE A 70 7.06 4.71 -7.70
C ILE A 70 7.73 4.78 -9.08
N ILE A 71 7.33 5.73 -9.93
CA ILE A 71 7.94 5.95 -11.25
C ILE A 71 9.23 6.78 -11.17
N ARG A 72 10.06 6.73 -12.22
CA ARG A 72 11.39 7.38 -12.25
C ARG A 72 11.39 8.85 -11.84
N LYS A 73 10.51 9.65 -12.47
CA LYS A 73 10.45 11.10 -12.22
C LYS A 73 10.10 11.39 -10.75
N THR A 74 9.17 10.63 -10.19
CA THR A 74 8.77 10.74 -8.79
C THR A 74 9.89 10.31 -7.84
N LEU A 75 10.63 9.25 -8.17
CA LEU A 75 11.79 8.80 -7.40
C LEU A 75 12.91 9.84 -7.40
N GLU A 76 13.31 10.33 -8.58
CA GLU A 76 14.32 11.40 -8.74
C GLU A 76 13.94 12.65 -7.93
N ALA A 77 12.69 13.12 -8.04
CA ALA A 77 12.21 14.27 -7.28
C ALA A 77 12.17 14.05 -5.76
N SER A 78 11.79 12.84 -5.32
CA SER A 78 11.74 12.49 -3.89
C SER A 78 13.13 12.41 -3.27
N VAL A 79 14.10 11.85 -4.01
CA VAL A 79 15.51 11.80 -3.61
C VAL A 79 16.08 13.20 -3.47
N ALA A 80 15.87 14.06 -4.48
CA ALA A 80 16.32 15.45 -4.44
C ALA A 80 15.71 16.21 -3.25
N ALA A 81 14.41 16.05 -3.00
CA ALA A 81 13.72 16.74 -1.91
C ALA A 81 14.07 16.23 -0.51
N THR A 82 14.60 15.01 -0.38
CA THR A 82 14.95 14.42 0.92
C THR A 82 16.46 14.42 1.20
N GLY A 83 17.29 14.74 0.20
CA GLY A 83 18.74 14.62 0.30
C GLY A 83 19.21 13.17 0.47
N MET A 84 18.37 12.18 0.13
CA MET A 84 18.69 10.77 0.33
C MET A 84 19.86 10.36 -0.58
N SER A 85 20.86 9.66 -0.02
CA SER A 85 21.98 9.16 -0.82
C SER A 85 21.49 8.16 -1.87
N GLN A 86 21.87 8.37 -3.13
CA GLN A 86 21.54 7.42 -4.20
C GLN A 86 22.27 6.07 -4.08
N ALA A 87 23.31 5.99 -3.24
CA ALA A 87 23.99 4.73 -2.89
C ALA A 87 23.19 3.87 -1.91
N ARG A 88 22.17 4.44 -1.25
CA ARG A 88 21.27 3.70 -0.36
C ARG A 88 20.50 2.65 -1.14
N LYS A 89 20.27 1.49 -0.52
CA LYS A 89 19.45 0.41 -1.09
C LYS A 89 17.99 0.83 -1.22
N PHE A 90 17.33 0.45 -2.31
CA PHE A 90 15.89 0.61 -2.52
C PHE A 90 15.10 -0.49 -1.79
N ASP A 91 15.49 -0.76 -0.55
CA ASP A 91 14.92 -1.78 0.32
C ASP A 91 13.55 -1.36 0.88
N LYS A 92 12.95 -2.24 1.70
CA LYS A 92 11.61 -2.01 2.26
C LYS A 92 11.51 -0.69 3.02
N ALA A 93 12.46 -0.43 3.93
CA ALA A 93 12.48 0.78 4.74
C ALA A 93 12.62 2.05 3.88
N THR A 94 13.41 1.97 2.82
CA THR A 94 13.61 3.08 1.88
C THR A 94 12.34 3.34 1.06
N GLN A 95 11.68 2.31 0.56
CA GLN A 95 10.40 2.44 -0.14
C GLN A 95 9.31 3.02 0.76
N ASP A 96 9.20 2.56 2.02
CA ASP A 96 8.25 3.11 2.99
C ASP A 96 8.53 4.60 3.29
N GLN A 97 9.80 4.99 3.44
CA GLN A 97 10.18 6.38 3.64
C GLN A 97 9.85 7.28 2.43
N LEU A 98 10.03 6.77 1.21
CA LEU A 98 9.63 7.47 0.00
C LEU A 98 8.11 7.63 -0.08
N ALA A 99 7.33 6.58 0.23
CA ALA A 99 5.88 6.67 0.28
C ALA A 99 5.40 7.69 1.32
N MET A 100 6.01 7.72 2.50
CA MET A 100 5.75 8.76 3.52
C MET A 100 6.01 10.18 2.98
N ARG A 101 7.08 10.37 2.21
CA ARG A 101 7.39 11.65 1.55
C ARG A 101 6.35 12.02 0.49
N LEU A 102 5.81 11.05 -0.25
CA LEU A 102 4.75 11.30 -1.23
C LEU A 102 3.43 11.68 -0.53
N LEU A 103 3.05 10.97 0.53
CA LEU A 103 1.88 11.32 1.36
C LEU A 103 1.97 12.76 1.89
N ARG A 104 3.14 13.18 2.40
CA ARG A 104 3.37 14.57 2.81
C ARG A 104 3.14 15.55 1.66
N GLY A 105 3.70 15.26 0.48
CA GLY A 105 3.55 16.09 -0.71
C GLY A 105 2.09 16.24 -1.17
N ARG A 106 1.25 15.23 -0.94
CA ARG A 106 -0.18 15.25 -1.26
C ARG A 106 -1.08 15.88 -0.19
N GLY A 107 -0.51 16.30 0.94
CA GLY A 107 -1.24 17.03 1.97
C GLY A 107 -1.64 16.21 3.20
N MET A 108 -1.08 15.02 3.40
CA MET A 108 -1.41 14.17 4.55
C MET A 108 -1.27 14.92 5.88
N GLN A 109 -0.22 15.72 6.05
CA GLN A 109 -0.07 16.51 7.28
C GLN A 109 -1.20 17.55 7.44
N ARG A 110 -1.55 18.26 6.36
CA ARG A 110 -2.67 19.22 6.36
C ARG A 110 -4.00 18.54 6.69
N PHE A 111 -4.24 17.35 6.14
CA PHE A 111 -5.44 16.56 6.44
C PHE A 111 -5.51 16.16 7.91
N LEU A 112 -4.40 15.63 8.45
CA LEU A 112 -4.31 15.20 9.84
C LEU A 112 -4.44 16.38 10.83
N ASP A 113 -3.93 17.55 10.45
CA ASP A 113 -4.08 18.80 11.21
C ASP A 113 -5.46 19.47 10.99
N GLY A 114 -6.34 18.90 10.15
CA GLY A 114 -7.69 19.42 9.89
C GLY A 114 -7.75 20.65 8.98
N GLN A 115 -6.68 20.93 8.22
CA GLN A 115 -6.59 22.07 7.29
C GLN A 115 -7.15 21.77 5.90
N ILE A 116 -7.25 20.48 5.52
CA ILE A 116 -7.99 20.02 4.34
C ILE A 116 -8.90 18.87 4.76
N ASP A 117 -10.00 18.67 4.05
CA ASP A 117 -10.94 17.60 4.36
C ASP A 117 -10.52 16.24 3.78
N ALA A 118 -11.35 15.23 3.99
CA ALA A 118 -11.09 13.87 3.53
C ALA A 118 -11.15 13.75 1.99
N ASP A 119 -12.01 14.53 1.33
CA ASP A 119 -12.16 14.53 -0.12
C ASP A 119 -10.92 15.12 -0.80
N ASP A 120 -10.44 16.26 -0.30
CA ASP A 120 -9.20 16.88 -0.76
C ASP A 120 -8.01 15.95 -0.61
N MET A 121 -7.93 15.24 0.53
CA MET A 121 -6.87 14.26 0.76
C MET A 121 -7.02 13.05 -0.17
N ALA A 122 -8.22 12.49 -0.31
CA ALA A 122 -8.50 11.36 -1.20
C ALA A 122 -8.16 11.70 -2.66
N LEU A 123 -8.52 12.90 -3.12
CA LEU A 123 -8.12 13.42 -4.43
C LEU A 123 -6.61 13.56 -4.55
N GLY A 124 -5.94 14.06 -3.51
CA GLY A 124 -4.48 14.12 -3.44
C GLY A 124 -3.84 12.75 -3.63
N LEU A 125 -4.40 11.72 -3.00
CA LEU A 125 -3.97 10.32 -3.15
C LEU A 125 -4.23 9.80 -4.57
N ALA A 126 -5.42 10.02 -5.14
CA ALA A 126 -5.77 9.58 -6.49
C ALA A 126 -4.91 10.20 -7.60
N LYS A 127 -4.35 11.39 -7.35
CA LYS A 127 -3.37 12.07 -8.24
C LYS A 127 -1.94 11.54 -8.11
N GLU A 128 -1.65 10.68 -7.15
CA GLU A 128 -0.34 10.04 -6.97
C GLU A 128 -0.40 8.56 -7.35
N TRP A 129 -1.44 7.86 -6.89
CA TRP A 129 -1.65 6.43 -7.09
C TRP A 129 -2.91 6.20 -7.90
N ALA A 130 -2.73 5.77 -9.16
CA ALA A 130 -3.81 5.61 -10.11
C ALA A 130 -4.80 4.49 -9.72
N SER A 131 -4.38 3.56 -8.84
CA SER A 131 -5.23 2.53 -8.28
C SER A 131 -6.25 3.06 -7.27
N LEU A 132 -6.11 4.31 -6.82
CA LEU A 132 -7.02 4.94 -5.88
C LEU A 132 -8.08 5.80 -6.62
N PRO A 133 -9.34 5.76 -6.18
CA PRO A 133 -10.43 6.47 -6.84
C PRO A 133 -10.48 7.95 -6.47
N VAL A 134 -11.06 8.76 -7.35
CA VAL A 134 -11.54 10.09 -7.00
C VAL A 134 -12.78 10.01 -6.09
N PRO A 135 -12.94 10.93 -5.11
CA PRO A 135 -14.01 10.85 -4.12
C PRO A 135 -15.39 11.24 -4.67
N HIS A 136 -15.44 12.16 -5.63
CA HIS A 136 -16.67 12.67 -6.24
C HIS A 136 -16.50 12.89 -7.75
N ASP A 137 -17.62 13.17 -8.43
CA ASP A 137 -17.64 13.49 -9.85
C ASP A 137 -16.82 14.74 -10.14
N MET A 138 -15.89 14.66 -11.10
CA MET A 138 -15.00 15.77 -11.40
C MET A 138 -14.35 15.69 -12.78
N LYS A 139 -13.64 16.76 -13.16
CA LYS A 139 -12.71 16.70 -14.29
C LYS A 139 -11.41 15.98 -13.86
N GLY A 140 -11.20 14.79 -14.42
CA GLY A 140 -9.95 14.05 -14.32
C GLY A 140 -8.87 14.63 -15.24
N ALA A 141 -7.78 13.86 -15.45
CA ALA A 141 -6.65 14.31 -16.27
C ALA A 141 -7.03 14.61 -17.72
N SER A 142 -7.99 13.88 -18.30
CA SER A 142 -8.35 13.99 -19.72
C SER A 142 -9.85 14.23 -19.98
N ARG A 143 -10.73 13.88 -19.04
CA ARG A 143 -12.19 13.91 -19.24
C ARG A 143 -12.96 14.05 -17.92
N GLN A 144 -14.27 14.23 -18.03
CA GLN A 144 -15.17 14.09 -16.87
C GLN A 144 -15.20 12.63 -16.42
N ILE A 145 -15.08 12.42 -15.11
CA ILE A 145 -15.04 11.13 -14.45
C ILE A 145 -16.00 11.11 -13.27
N LYS A 146 -16.48 9.91 -12.94
CA LYS A 146 -17.37 9.66 -11.81
C LYS A 146 -16.59 9.31 -10.56
N ALA A 147 -17.20 9.53 -9.39
CA ALA A 147 -16.71 8.96 -8.12
C ALA A 147 -16.37 7.47 -8.29
N GLY A 148 -15.27 7.02 -7.67
CA GLY A 148 -14.81 5.64 -7.81
C GLY A 148 -13.92 5.36 -9.03
N GLN A 149 -13.77 6.30 -9.96
CA GLN A 149 -12.85 6.15 -11.11
C GLN A 149 -11.44 6.66 -10.79
N SER A 150 -10.43 6.18 -11.53
CA SER A 150 -9.07 6.74 -11.46
C SER A 150 -9.07 8.19 -11.93
N TYR A 151 -8.23 9.04 -11.33
CA TYR A 151 -7.99 10.40 -11.82
C TYR A 151 -7.53 10.42 -13.29
N TYR A 152 -6.89 9.35 -13.74
CA TYR A 152 -6.35 9.17 -15.09
C TYR A 152 -7.27 8.37 -16.03
N ALA A 153 -8.51 8.08 -15.61
CA ALA A 153 -9.40 7.23 -16.40
C ALA A 153 -9.64 7.80 -17.80
N GLY A 154 -9.37 6.98 -18.83
CA GLY A 154 -9.50 7.34 -20.24
C GLY A 154 -8.20 7.28 -21.04
N ASP A 155 -7.06 7.03 -20.38
CA ASP A 155 -5.76 6.83 -21.05
C ASP A 155 -5.52 5.38 -21.52
N GLY A 156 -6.47 4.48 -21.30
CA GLY A 156 -6.37 3.06 -21.65
C GLY A 156 -5.45 2.23 -20.73
N LEU A 157 -4.79 2.86 -19.77
CA LEU A 157 -3.78 2.24 -18.91
C LEU A 157 -4.23 2.19 -17.44
N ASN A 158 -4.72 3.32 -16.92
CA ASN A 158 -4.96 3.51 -15.51
C ASN A 158 -6.42 3.22 -15.11
N LYS A 159 -6.58 2.45 -14.03
CA LYS A 159 -7.87 2.08 -13.44
C LYS A 159 -7.78 2.10 -11.92
N ALA A 160 -8.82 2.62 -11.28
CA ALA A 160 -8.97 2.50 -9.84
C ALA A 160 -9.35 1.05 -9.51
N HIS A 161 -8.78 0.55 -8.42
CA HIS A 161 -9.02 -0.79 -7.89
C HIS A 161 -9.54 -0.74 -6.45
N ALA A 162 -9.22 0.30 -5.70
CA ALA A 162 -9.86 0.60 -4.42
C ALA A 162 -11.23 1.24 -4.60
N THR A 163 -12.08 1.09 -3.61
CA THR A 163 -13.35 1.84 -3.47
C THR A 163 -13.15 3.16 -2.73
N VAL A 164 -14.06 4.11 -2.91
CA VAL A 164 -14.05 5.38 -2.17
C VAL A 164 -14.12 5.12 -0.65
N ALA A 165 -15.01 4.21 -0.24
CA ALA A 165 -15.18 3.83 1.16
C ALA A 165 -13.90 3.26 1.81
N GLU A 166 -13.10 2.48 1.08
CA GLU A 166 -11.82 1.99 1.60
C GLU A 166 -10.80 3.12 1.83
N VAL A 167 -10.77 4.11 0.94
CA VAL A 167 -9.91 5.29 1.09
C VAL A 167 -10.36 6.11 2.29
N GLU A 168 -11.65 6.41 2.40
CA GLU A 168 -12.24 7.14 3.53
C GLU A 168 -11.95 6.45 4.86
N GLN A 169 -12.12 5.13 4.92
CA GLN A 169 -11.85 4.36 6.13
C GLN A 169 -10.37 4.40 6.52
N ALA A 170 -9.45 4.28 5.55
CA ALA A 170 -8.02 4.38 5.81
C ALA A 170 -7.63 5.77 6.34
N LEU A 171 -8.20 6.83 5.75
CA LEU A 171 -7.99 8.22 6.19
C LEU A 171 -8.57 8.48 7.59
N LEU A 172 -9.76 7.94 7.88
CA LEU A 172 -10.40 8.05 9.20
C LEU A 172 -9.53 7.42 10.29
N VAL A 173 -9.07 6.18 10.08
CA VAL A 173 -8.21 5.48 11.05
C VAL A 173 -6.87 6.22 11.21
N ALA A 174 -6.30 6.76 10.13
CA ALA A 174 -5.06 7.52 10.21
C ALA A 174 -5.22 8.80 11.04
N ARG A 175 -6.33 9.53 10.85
CA ARG A 175 -6.67 10.73 11.63
C ARG A 175 -6.90 10.41 13.10
N GLU A 176 -7.57 9.31 13.40
CA GLU A 176 -7.79 8.87 14.79
C GLU A 176 -6.47 8.52 15.49
N ARG A 177 -5.59 7.75 14.83
CA ARG A 177 -4.25 7.44 15.36
C ARG A 177 -3.40 8.70 15.56
N TYR A 178 -3.52 9.68 14.68
CA TYR A 178 -2.81 10.94 14.81
C TYR A 178 -3.30 11.76 16.01
N ARG A 179 -4.62 11.93 16.15
CA ARG A 179 -5.24 12.69 17.25
C ARG A 179 -4.97 12.08 18.61
N SER A 180 -5.05 10.76 18.72
CA SER A 180 -4.73 10.00 19.93
C SER A 180 -3.22 9.90 20.23
N ARG A 181 -2.36 10.43 19.34
CA ARG A 181 -0.89 10.30 19.43
C ARG A 181 -0.43 8.84 19.53
N ALA A 182 -1.15 7.94 18.86
CA ALA A 182 -0.90 6.51 18.94
C ALA A 182 0.52 6.16 18.47
N THR A 183 1.21 5.35 19.26
CA THR A 183 2.51 4.75 18.93
C THR A 183 2.32 3.31 18.46
N ALA A 184 3.29 2.78 17.72
CA ALA A 184 3.27 1.38 17.34
C ALA A 184 3.14 0.49 18.60
N PRO A 185 2.31 -0.57 18.59
CA PRO A 185 2.26 -1.52 19.68
C PRO A 185 3.66 -2.08 19.90
N VAL A 186 4.16 -2.00 21.13
CA VAL A 186 5.39 -2.70 21.50
C VAL A 186 5.07 -4.19 21.45
N THR A 187 5.52 -4.90 20.43
CA THR A 187 5.52 -6.37 20.47
C THR A 187 6.57 -6.80 21.48
N THR A 188 6.16 -7.01 22.73
CA THR A 188 6.95 -7.75 23.71
C THR A 188 7.09 -9.18 23.19
N PRO A 189 8.31 -9.70 22.94
CA PRO A 189 8.50 -11.11 22.64
C PRO A 189 8.43 -11.91 23.93
N ASN A 190 7.24 -12.02 24.53
CA ASN A 190 6.93 -13.05 25.52
C ASN A 190 5.43 -13.10 25.82
N ALA A 191 4.71 -13.90 25.04
CA ALA A 191 3.64 -14.72 25.57
C ALA A 191 4.02 -16.16 25.22
N THR A 192 4.64 -16.84 26.17
CA THR A 192 4.80 -18.29 26.18
C THR A 192 3.49 -18.94 25.74
N LYS A 193 3.59 -19.71 24.66
CA LYS A 193 2.62 -20.74 24.25
C LYS A 193 2.08 -21.44 25.52
N PRO A 194 0.75 -21.48 25.75
CA PRO A 194 0.22 -22.32 26.82
C PRO A 194 0.67 -23.76 26.57
N ALA A 195 1.28 -24.37 27.58
CA ALA A 195 1.58 -25.79 27.56
C ALA A 195 0.29 -26.56 27.28
N ALA A 196 0.33 -27.44 26.27
CA ALA A 196 -0.78 -28.36 26.01
C ALA A 196 -1.02 -29.21 27.28
N PRO A 197 -2.27 -29.42 27.71
CA PRO A 197 -2.55 -30.29 28.83
C PRO A 197 -2.10 -31.72 28.48
N SER A 198 -1.24 -32.29 29.31
CA SER A 198 -0.86 -33.70 29.26
C SER A 198 -2.10 -34.56 29.51
N SER A 199 -2.48 -35.37 28.53
CA SER A 199 -3.56 -36.35 28.63
C SER A 199 -3.24 -37.37 29.75
N GLY A 200 -3.86 -37.16 30.92
CA GLY A 200 -3.87 -38.09 32.04
C GLY A 200 -5.22 -38.80 32.10
N ILE A 201 -5.16 -40.12 31.95
CA ILE A 201 -6.26 -41.09 31.96
C ILE A 201 -6.98 -41.10 33.32
N ILE A 202 -8.29 -40.85 33.37
CA ILE A 202 -9.23 -41.49 34.33
C ILE A 202 -10.59 -41.72 33.64
N ALA A 203 -11.17 -42.87 33.95
CA ALA A 203 -12.23 -43.60 33.25
C ALA A 203 -13.68 -43.19 33.57
N ALA A 204 -14.57 -43.79 32.76
CA ALA A 204 -15.89 -44.38 33.09
C ALA A 204 -17.17 -43.68 32.60
N LEU A 205 -17.81 -44.39 31.64
CA LEU A 205 -19.24 -44.75 31.54
C LEU A 205 -20.32 -43.65 31.48
N LEU A 206 -21.09 -43.59 30.37
CA LEU A 206 -22.42 -44.23 30.28
C LEU A 206 -23.04 -44.10 28.86
N ALA A 207 -23.60 -45.24 28.40
CA ALA A 207 -24.72 -45.52 27.49
C ALA A 207 -25.36 -44.36 26.67
N LEU A 208 -25.45 -44.44 25.33
CA LEU A 208 -26.41 -45.19 24.47
C LEU A 208 -27.47 -44.22 23.86
N PHE A 209 -27.56 -44.12 22.53
CA PHE A 209 -28.80 -44.31 21.73
C PHE A 209 -28.62 -43.99 20.22
N LYS A 210 -28.62 -45.07 19.42
CA LYS A 210 -29.27 -45.32 18.12
C LYS A 210 -29.61 -44.17 17.14
N SER A 211 -28.89 -44.21 16.00
CA SER A 211 -29.32 -44.25 14.58
C SER A 211 -30.76 -43.86 14.18
N MET A 212 -30.87 -43.03 13.14
CA MET A 212 -31.71 -43.15 11.90
C MET A 212 -31.54 -41.81 11.14
N PHE A 213 -31.05 -41.72 9.90
CA PHE A 213 -31.67 -42.16 8.65
C PHE A 213 -30.61 -42.19 7.53
N GLY A 214 -30.60 -43.28 6.77
CA GLY A 214 -29.85 -43.42 5.53
C GLY A 214 -30.40 -44.61 4.75
N GLY A 215 -31.46 -44.36 3.96
CA GLY A 215 -31.99 -45.32 2.99
C GLY A 215 -31.64 -44.84 1.59
N LYS A 216 -30.83 -45.62 0.88
CA LYS A 216 -30.55 -45.48 -0.56
C LYS A 216 -31.61 -46.24 -1.35
N SER A 217 -31.90 -45.72 -2.55
CA SER A 217 -31.73 -46.44 -3.82
C SER A 217 -31.25 -45.44 -4.86
#